data_AF-A0A0N5AYK0-F1
#
_entry.id   AF-A0A0N5AYK0-F1
#
_cell.length_a   1.000
_cell.length_b   1.000
_cell.length_c   1.000
_cell.angle_alpha   90.00
_cell.angle_beta   90.00
_cell.angle_gamma   90.00
#
_symmetry.space_group_name_H-M   'P 1'
#
loop_
_entity.id
_entity.type
_entity.pdbx_description
1 polymer ?
#
loop_
_entity_poly.entity_id
_entity_poly.type
_entity_poly.pdbx_seq_one_letter_code
_entity_poly.pdbx_strand_id
1 'polypeptide(L)'
;MANELSEAVLTVEACINDILCNLEVWKNLKEQLDCVEQMPSSSALVRCSKQWKSKLIARLQTEINETYQHGVSEKLHSLSCTFDTITNCKRQMENSNEPLPSFTVLSDIDLVLQYIREDVLEKWLLQDNYLPDKHVPMLQKPCCVVQHAIQRLKYLPTDV
;
A
#
# COMPACT_ATOMS: atom_id res chain seq x y z
N MET A 1 -10.97 16.78 -16.16
CA MET A 1 -11.52 15.62 -15.42
C MET A 1 -10.89 14.29 -15.85
N ALA A 2 -10.88 13.93 -17.15
CA ALA A 2 -10.31 12.65 -17.59
C ALA A 2 -8.82 12.46 -17.25
N ASN A 3 -7.99 13.50 -17.46
CA ASN A 3 -6.55 13.43 -17.15
C ASN A 3 -6.28 13.29 -15.64
N GLU A 4 -6.97 14.09 -14.82
CA GLU A 4 -6.83 14.05 -13.35
C GLU A 4 -7.25 12.69 -12.79
N LEU A 5 -8.34 12.10 -13.29
CA LEU A 5 -8.76 10.77 -12.90
C LEU A 5 -7.74 9.70 -13.33
N SER A 6 -7.20 9.79 -14.54
CA SER A 6 -6.18 8.86 -15.04
C SER A 6 -4.90 8.93 -14.19
N GLU A 7 -4.41 10.13 -13.88
CA GLU A 7 -3.26 10.36 -13.01
C GLU A 7 -3.49 9.83 -11.59
N ALA A 8 -4.69 10.05 -11.04
CA ALA A 8 -5.07 9.53 -9.74
C ALA A 8 -5.07 7.98 -9.75
N VAL A 9 -5.65 7.34 -10.76
CA VAL A 9 -5.67 5.87 -10.87
C VAL A 9 -4.28 5.28 -11.09
N LEU A 10 -3.39 5.95 -11.83
CA LEU A 10 -1.98 5.56 -11.93
C LEU A 10 -1.29 5.61 -10.56
N THR A 11 -1.57 6.65 -9.78
CA THR A 11 -1.06 6.80 -8.42
C THR A 11 -1.56 5.67 -7.51
N VAL A 12 -2.83 5.28 -7.62
CA VAL A 12 -3.39 4.15 -6.88
C VAL A 12 -2.59 2.86 -7.17
N GLU A 13 -2.40 2.52 -8.44
CA GLU A 13 -1.68 1.30 -8.80
C GLU A 13 -0.23 1.33 -8.29
N ALA A 14 0.47 2.45 -8.48
CA ALA A 14 1.84 2.61 -8.02
C ALA A 14 1.95 2.43 -6.49
N CYS A 15 1.06 3.07 -5.73
CA CYS A 15 1.06 2.95 -4.28
C CYS A 15 0.75 1.53 -3.81
N ILE A 16 -0.22 0.84 -4.42
CA ILE A 16 -0.54 -0.56 -4.07
C ILE A 16 0.67 -1.47 -4.30
N ASN A 17 1.33 -1.33 -5.46
CA ASN A 17 2.50 -2.14 -5.78
C ASN A 17 3.66 -1.87 -4.81
N ASP A 18 3.94 -0.61 -4.50
CA ASP A 18 4.97 -0.23 -3.53
C ASP A 18 4.66 -0.81 -2.15
N ILE A 19 3.42 -0.71 -1.66
CA ILE A 19 3.03 -1.25 -0.37
C ILE A 19 3.23 -2.77 -0.34
N LEU A 20 2.78 -3.49 -1.38
CA LEU A 20 2.94 -4.95 -1.46
C LEU A 20 4.41 -5.37 -1.43
N CYS A 21 5.27 -4.70 -2.18
CA CYS A 21 6.71 -4.96 -2.17
C CYS A 21 7.32 -4.70 -0.77
N ASN A 22 6.96 -3.59 -0.13
CA ASN A 22 7.49 -3.24 1.19
C ASN A 22 6.97 -4.17 2.29
N LEU A 23 5.76 -4.71 2.17
CA LEU A 23 5.25 -5.75 3.07
C LEU A 23 6.07 -7.05 2.98
N GLU A 24 6.49 -7.46 1.78
CA GLU A 24 7.37 -8.62 1.60
C GLU A 24 8.75 -8.38 2.23
N VAL A 25 9.32 -7.19 2.05
CA VAL A 25 10.58 -6.78 2.70
C VAL A 25 10.44 -6.80 4.22
N TRP A 26 9.38 -6.18 4.75
CA TRP A 26 9.11 -6.16 6.19
C TRP A 26 8.96 -7.58 6.75
N LYS A 27 8.18 -8.45 6.08
CA LYS A 27 8.06 -9.86 6.47
C LYS A 27 9.42 -10.55 6.55
N ASN A 28 10.27 -10.37 5.54
CA ASN A 28 11.60 -10.95 5.53
C ASN A 28 12.48 -10.44 6.69
N LEU A 29 12.46 -9.12 6.94
CA LEU A 29 13.20 -8.53 8.06
C LEU A 29 12.71 -9.04 9.41
N LYS A 30 11.40 -9.27 9.57
CA LYS A 30 10.82 -9.87 10.78
C LYS A 30 11.27 -11.31 10.98
N GLU A 31 11.24 -12.14 9.93
CA GLU A 31 11.77 -13.51 10.00
C GLU A 31 13.26 -13.53 10.37
N GLN A 32 14.06 -12.59 9.84
CA GLN A 32 15.48 -12.45 10.22
C GLN A 32 15.64 -12.04 11.68
N LEU A 33 14.83 -11.09 12.17
CA LEU A 33 14.85 -10.65 13.57
C LEU A 33 14.54 -11.82 14.51
N ASP A 34 13.47 -12.56 14.25
CA ASP A 34 13.07 -13.74 15.03
C ASP A 34 14.20 -14.79 15.08
N CYS A 35 14.87 -15.04 13.94
CA CYS A 35 16.01 -15.94 13.88
C CYS A 35 17.18 -15.47 14.74
N VAL A 36 17.53 -14.18 14.68
CA VAL A 36 18.62 -13.60 15.47
C VAL A 36 18.31 -13.65 16.96
N GLU A 37 17.06 -13.38 17.35
CA GLU A 37 16.59 -13.46 18.73
C GLU A 37 16.69 -14.87 19.30
N GLN A 38 16.43 -15.90 18.48
CA GLN A 38 16.55 -17.30 18.87
C GLN A 38 18.00 -17.83 18.84
N MET A 39 18.97 -17.10 18.30
CA MET A 39 20.35 -17.59 18.24
C MET A 39 20.96 -17.80 19.64
N PRO A 40 21.62 -18.94 19.87
CA PRO A 40 22.19 -19.28 21.17
C PRO A 40 23.42 -18.43 21.49
N SER A 41 23.62 -18.19 22.79
CA SER A 41 24.80 -17.47 23.31
C SER A 41 26.13 -18.21 23.09
N SER A 42 26.08 -19.48 22.71
CA SER A 42 27.24 -20.29 22.35
C SER A 42 27.67 -20.17 20.88
N SER A 43 26.99 -19.34 20.07
CA SER A 43 27.33 -19.21 18.64
C SER A 43 28.76 -18.66 18.45
N ALA A 44 29.42 -19.10 17.37
CA ALA A 44 30.78 -18.65 17.04
C ALA A 44 30.87 -17.12 16.91
N LEU A 45 29.78 -16.47 16.50
CA LEU A 45 29.68 -15.01 16.42
C LEU A 45 29.86 -14.33 17.78
N VAL A 46 29.34 -14.91 18.87
CA VAL A 46 29.47 -14.36 20.23
C VAL A 46 30.93 -14.32 20.67
N ARG A 47 31.72 -15.31 20.24
CA ARG A 47 33.17 -15.35 20.50
C ARG A 47 33.92 -14.24 19.77
N CYS A 48 33.43 -13.82 18.61
CA CYS A 48 34.05 -12.73 17.82
C CYS A 48 33.62 -11.33 18.28
N SER A 49 32.39 -11.17 18.79
CA SER A 49 31.91 -9.86 19.28
C SER A 49 30.77 -10.02 20.29
N LYS A 50 31.00 -9.72 21.56
CA LYS A 50 29.96 -9.86 22.61
C LYS A 50 28.68 -9.04 22.35
N GLN A 51 28.74 -8.03 21.47
CA GLN A 51 27.64 -7.13 21.15
C GLN A 51 27.03 -7.36 19.75
N TRP A 52 27.45 -8.39 18.99
CA TRP A 52 26.95 -8.56 17.61
C TRP A 52 25.43 -8.72 17.59
N LYS A 53 24.87 -9.50 18.52
CA LYS A 53 23.44 -9.83 18.56
C LYS A 53 22.60 -8.59 18.82
N SER A 54 22.91 -7.83 19.87
CA SER A 54 22.18 -6.60 20.19
C SER A 54 22.32 -5.54 19.09
N LYS A 55 23.49 -5.41 18.46
CA LYS A 55 23.70 -4.49 17.33
C LYS A 55 22.90 -4.90 16.09
N LEU A 56 22.83 -6.19 15.78
CA LEU A 56 22.08 -6.69 14.64
C LEU A 56 20.56 -6.57 14.86
N ILE A 57 20.08 -6.92 16.06
CA ILE A 57 18.67 -6.70 16.46
C ILE A 57 18.28 -5.24 16.28
N ALA A 58 19.08 -4.31 16.84
CA ALA A 58 18.80 -2.89 16.72
C ALA A 58 18.73 -2.42 15.26
N ARG A 59 19.65 -2.90 14.40
CA ARG A 59 19.64 -2.57 12.97
C ARG A 59 18.41 -3.11 12.26
N LEU A 60 18.04 -4.37 12.50
CA LEU A 60 16.84 -4.97 11.91
C LEU A 60 15.58 -4.23 12.34
N GLN A 61 15.48 -3.84 13.62
CA GLN A 61 14.37 -3.03 14.12
C GLN A 61 14.31 -1.64 13.47
N THR A 62 15.46 -0.98 13.28
CA THR A 62 15.52 0.29 12.54
C THR A 62 15.03 0.11 11.11
N GLU A 63 15.53 -0.88 10.38
CA GLU A 63 15.15 -1.13 8.98
C GLU A 63 13.66 -1.48 8.84
N ILE A 64 13.11 -2.26 9.77
CA ILE A 64 11.67 -2.56 9.83
C ILE A 64 10.87 -1.26 9.99
N ASN A 65 11.30 -0.39 10.90
CA ASN A 65 10.61 0.88 11.12
C ASN A 65 10.71 1.80 9.88
N GLU A 66 11.88 1.87 9.24
CA GLU A 66 12.07 2.66 8.02
C GLU A 66 11.22 2.12 6.86
N THR A 67 11.18 0.79 6.67
CA THR A 67 10.33 0.11 5.68
C THR A 67 8.86 0.44 5.91
N TYR A 68 8.41 0.44 7.18
CA TYR A 68 7.04 0.83 7.52
C TYR A 68 6.78 2.31 7.23
N GLN A 69 7.60 3.22 7.76
CA GLN A 69 7.35 4.67 7.64
C GLN A 69 7.37 5.12 6.17
N HIS A 70 8.42 4.79 5.43
CA HIS A 70 8.61 5.28 4.07
C HIS A 70 7.98 4.37 3.01
N GLY A 71 8.01 3.07 3.21
CA GLY A 71 7.52 2.10 2.24
C GLY A 71 6.02 1.85 2.28
N VAL A 72 5.39 2.06 3.44
CA VAL A 72 4.00 1.69 3.68
C VAL A 72 3.15 2.88 4.12
N SER A 73 3.51 3.54 5.22
CA SER A 73 2.72 4.62 5.84
C SER A 73 2.55 5.82 4.89
N GLU A 74 3.63 6.31 4.29
CA GLU A 74 3.58 7.39 3.29
C GLU A 74 2.70 7.02 2.08
N LYS A 75 2.74 5.76 1.63
CA LYS A 75 1.95 5.29 0.48
C LYS A 75 0.47 5.11 0.84
N LEU A 76 0.15 4.70 2.06
CA LEU A 76 -1.22 4.68 2.57
C LEU A 76 -1.78 6.09 2.68
N HIS A 77 -0.99 7.05 3.14
CA HIS A 77 -1.39 8.46 3.15
C HIS A 77 -1.66 8.98 1.74
N SER A 78 -0.75 8.71 0.80
CA SER A 78 -0.93 9.03 -0.63
C SER A 78 -2.21 8.41 -1.20
N LEU A 79 -2.51 7.14 -0.87
CA LEU A 79 -3.75 6.47 -1.27
C LEU A 79 -4.99 7.15 -0.67
N SER A 80 -4.94 7.58 0.58
CA SER A 80 -6.04 8.32 1.21
C SER A 80 -6.32 9.65 0.49
N CYS A 81 -5.27 10.42 0.16
CA CYS A 81 -5.44 11.65 -0.61
C CYS A 81 -5.97 11.36 -2.02
N THR A 82 -5.46 10.31 -2.67
CA THR A 82 -5.88 9.91 -4.01
C THR A 82 -7.33 9.43 -4.03
N PHE A 83 -7.78 8.73 -2.97
CA PHE A 83 -9.17 8.33 -2.77
C PHE A 83 -10.11 9.55 -2.79
N ASP A 84 -9.74 10.62 -2.08
CA ASP A 84 -10.52 11.86 -2.06
C ASP A 84 -10.56 12.52 -3.44
N THR A 85 -9.43 12.53 -4.17
CA THR A 85 -9.36 13.02 -5.56
C THR A 85 -10.30 12.25 -6.47
N ILE A 86 -10.23 10.91 -6.48
CA ILE A 86 -11.10 10.06 -7.31
C ILE A 86 -12.57 10.27 -6.93
N THR A 87 -12.88 10.37 -5.64
CA THR A 87 -14.23 10.65 -5.15
C THR A 87 -14.74 12.00 -5.64
N ASN A 88 -13.89 13.03 -5.66
CA ASN A 88 -14.23 14.34 -6.18
C ASN A 88 -14.44 14.30 -7.70
N CYS A 89 -13.57 13.60 -8.46
CA CYS A 89 -13.75 13.40 -9.89
C CYS A 89 -15.10 12.71 -10.18
N LYS A 90 -15.45 11.66 -9.43
CA LYS A 90 -16.74 10.97 -9.56
C LYS A 90 -17.90 11.95 -9.36
N ARG A 91 -17.87 12.72 -8.28
CA ARG A 91 -18.93 13.70 -7.95
C ARG A 91 -19.06 14.76 -9.04
N GLN A 92 -17.95 15.23 -9.62
CA GLN A 92 -17.99 16.19 -10.71
C GLN A 92 -18.58 15.59 -11.98
N MET A 93 -18.26 14.33 -12.32
CA MET A 93 -18.84 13.63 -13.46
C MET A 93 -20.35 13.42 -13.30
N GLU A 94 -20.81 13.03 -12.12
CA GLU A 94 -22.25 12.83 -11.82
C GLU A 94 -23.06 14.14 -11.88
N ASN A 95 -22.43 15.28 -11.57
CA ASN A 95 -23.07 16.59 -11.57
C ASN A 95 -22.79 17.41 -12.84
N SER A 96 -21.99 16.88 -13.78
CA SER A 96 -21.72 17.55 -15.04
C SER A 96 -22.93 17.43 -15.96
N ASN A 97 -23.22 18.49 -16.71
CA ASN A 97 -24.17 18.45 -17.82
C ASN A 97 -23.55 17.84 -19.10
N GLU A 98 -22.27 17.47 -19.05
CA GLU A 98 -21.60 16.78 -20.14
C GLU A 98 -22.13 15.35 -20.29
N PRO A 99 -22.18 14.82 -21.52
CA PRO A 99 -22.50 13.42 -21.72
C PRO A 99 -21.51 12.56 -20.94
N LEU A 100 -22.03 11.77 -20.00
CA LEU A 100 -21.22 10.87 -19.20
C LEU A 100 -20.35 10.01 -20.13
N PRO A 101 -19.04 9.86 -19.85
CA PRO A 101 -18.28 8.80 -20.48
C PRO A 101 -18.98 7.47 -20.15
N SER A 102 -18.95 6.50 -21.06
CA SER A 102 -19.82 5.31 -21.07
C SER A 102 -20.16 4.76 -19.68
N PHE A 103 -21.38 4.25 -19.46
CA PHE A 103 -21.88 3.73 -18.17
C PHE A 103 -20.87 2.88 -17.36
N THR A 104 -19.93 2.22 -18.02
CA THR A 104 -18.81 1.49 -17.43
C THR A 104 -17.85 2.34 -16.59
N VAL A 105 -17.64 3.63 -16.88
CA VAL A 105 -16.64 4.48 -16.21
C VAL A 105 -17.01 4.77 -14.76
N LEU A 106 -18.26 5.15 -14.48
CA LEU A 106 -18.71 5.36 -13.10
C LEU A 106 -18.63 4.06 -12.29
N SER A 107 -19.03 2.93 -12.90
CA SER A 107 -18.91 1.61 -12.28
C SER A 107 -17.45 1.23 -12.01
N ASP A 108 -16.53 1.56 -12.91
CA ASP A 108 -15.10 1.29 -12.74
C ASP A 108 -14.51 2.14 -11.61
N ILE A 109 -14.92 3.41 -11.51
CA ILE A 109 -14.53 4.29 -10.41
C ILE A 109 -15.02 3.71 -9.08
N ASP A 110 -16.28 3.24 -9.02
CA ASP A 110 -16.82 2.62 -7.81
C ASP A 110 -16.06 1.38 -7.38
N LEU A 111 -15.67 0.52 -8.33
CA LEU A 111 -14.84 -0.66 -8.04
C LEU A 111 -13.48 -0.27 -7.44
N VAL A 112 -12.84 0.76 -7.98
CA VAL A 112 -11.54 1.24 -7.48
C VAL A 112 -11.69 1.87 -6.09
N LEU A 113 -12.70 2.72 -5.88
CA LEU A 113 -12.96 3.35 -4.59
C LEU A 113 -13.30 2.31 -3.51
N GLN A 114 -14.13 1.32 -3.85
CA GLN A 114 -14.49 0.25 -2.93
C GLN A 114 -13.26 -0.52 -2.48
N TYR A 115 -12.41 -0.94 -3.43
CA TYR A 115 -11.16 -1.63 -3.10
C TYR A 115 -10.25 -0.79 -2.20
N ILE A 116 -10.04 0.49 -2.53
CA ILE A 116 -9.19 1.37 -1.69
C ILE A 116 -9.77 1.49 -0.28
N ARG A 117 -11.08 1.68 -0.13
CA ARG A 117 -11.72 1.83 1.18
C ARG A 117 -11.67 0.52 1.98
N GLU A 118 -12.26 -0.54 1.45
CA GLU A 118 -12.55 -1.77 2.21
C GLU A 118 -11.33 -2.68 2.32
N ASP A 119 -10.53 -2.79 1.25
CA ASP A 119 -9.42 -3.73 1.18
C ASP A 119 -8.07 -3.12 1.54
N VAL A 120 -7.95 -1.79 1.47
CA VAL A 120 -6.72 -1.08 1.86
C VAL A 120 -6.92 -0.26 3.12
N LEU A 121 -7.69 0.83 3.09
CA LEU A 121 -7.71 1.79 4.19
C LEU A 121 -8.35 1.22 5.46
N GLU A 122 -9.53 0.58 5.40
CA GLU A 122 -10.20 0.06 6.60
C GLU A 122 -9.39 -1.03 7.30
N LYS A 123 -8.79 -1.96 6.54
CA LYS A 123 -7.95 -3.03 7.09
C LYS A 123 -6.71 -2.48 7.81
N TRP A 124 -6.24 -1.30 7.42
CA TRP A 124 -5.05 -0.65 7.95
C TRP A 124 -5.36 0.39 9.04
N LEU A 125 -6.46 1.13 8.94
CA LEU A 125 -6.92 2.09 9.96
C LEU A 125 -7.47 1.41 11.21
N LEU A 126 -8.11 0.24 11.07
CA LEU A 126 -8.48 -0.59 12.23
C LEU A 126 -7.25 -1.10 13.00
N GLN A 127 -6.07 -0.98 12.41
CA GLN A 127 -4.79 -1.41 12.96
C GLN A 127 -3.97 -0.24 13.55
N ASP A 128 -4.55 0.95 13.74
CA ASP A 128 -3.92 2.17 14.31
C ASP A 128 -3.22 2.02 15.69
N ASN A 129 -3.20 0.82 16.27
CA ASN A 129 -2.35 0.44 17.39
C ASN A 129 -1.10 -0.36 16.96
N TYR A 130 -0.61 -0.15 15.73
CA TYR A 130 0.50 -0.93 15.20
C TYR A 130 1.83 -0.53 15.85
N LEU A 131 2.32 -1.43 16.69
CA LEU A 131 3.75 -1.54 16.93
C LEU A 131 4.32 -2.32 15.74
N PRO A 132 5.31 -1.78 15.00
CA PRO A 132 6.00 -2.50 13.92
C PRO A 132 6.56 -3.86 14.36
N ASP A 133 6.58 -4.10 15.68
CA ASP A 133 7.12 -5.28 16.33
C ASP A 133 6.23 -6.51 16.42
N LYS A 134 4.92 -6.41 16.20
CA LYS A 134 4.02 -7.54 16.54
C LYS A 134 3.58 -8.41 15.37
N HIS A 135 3.28 -7.84 14.21
CA HIS A 135 2.82 -8.60 13.07
C HIS A 135 3.08 -7.82 11.77
N VAL A 136 3.09 -8.48 10.62
CA VAL A 136 3.10 -7.79 9.32
C VAL A 136 1.67 -7.83 8.78
N PRO A 137 1.04 -6.69 8.46
CA PRO A 137 -0.31 -6.67 7.94
C PRO A 137 -0.39 -7.41 6.60
N MET A 138 -1.51 -8.09 6.37
CA MET A 138 -1.77 -8.70 5.06
C MET A 138 -2.58 -7.73 4.20
N LEU A 139 -1.97 -7.25 3.11
CA LEU A 139 -2.69 -6.57 2.04
C LEU A 139 -3.02 -7.58 0.94
N GLN A 140 -4.27 -7.61 0.50
CA GLN A 140 -4.67 -8.43 -0.64
C GLN A 140 -4.41 -7.67 -1.94
N LYS A 141 -3.89 -8.37 -2.95
CA LYS A 141 -3.79 -7.81 -4.30
C LYS A 141 -5.21 -7.51 -4.83
N PRO A 142 -5.38 -6.46 -5.64
CA PRO A 142 -6.65 -6.19 -6.29
C PRO A 142 -7.05 -7.39 -7.15
N CYS A 143 -8.33 -7.76 -7.11
CA CYS A 143 -8.85 -8.84 -7.93
C CYS A 143 -8.88 -8.45 -9.43
N CYS A 144 -9.09 -9.42 -10.32
CA CYS A 144 -9.07 -9.18 -11.76
C CYS A 144 -10.09 -8.11 -12.22
N VAL A 145 -11.24 -8.01 -11.54
CA VAL A 145 -12.27 -7.01 -11.85
C VAL A 145 -11.75 -5.59 -11.57
N VAL A 146 -11.14 -5.37 -10.40
CA VAL A 146 -10.53 -4.09 -10.01
C VAL A 146 -9.34 -3.77 -10.91
N GLN A 147 -8.50 -4.76 -11.24
CA GLN A 147 -7.37 -4.57 -12.15
C GLN A 147 -7.84 -4.12 -13.54
N HIS A 148 -8.89 -4.73 -14.08
CA HIS A 148 -9.45 -4.31 -15.36
C HIS A 148 -10.08 -2.92 -15.30
N ALA A 149 -10.74 -2.56 -14.19
CA ALA A 149 -11.25 -1.21 -13.97
C ALA A 149 -10.11 -0.17 -13.96
N ILE A 150 -9.05 -0.44 -13.20
CA ILE A 150 -7.82 0.39 -13.17
C ILE A 150 -7.28 0.59 -14.60
N GLN A 151 -7.14 -0.49 -15.39
CA GLN A 151 -6.62 -0.39 -16.76
C GLN A 151 -7.52 0.44 -17.68
N ARG A 152 -8.85 0.30 -17.60
CA ARG A 152 -9.77 1.10 -18.41
C ARG A 152 -9.73 2.59 -18.04
N LEU A 153 -9.64 2.91 -16.75
CA LEU A 153 -9.60 4.29 -16.27
C LEU A 153 -8.29 5.01 -16.62
N LYS A 154 -7.16 4.30 -16.68
CA LYS A 154 -5.87 4.89 -17.11
C LYS A 154 -5.91 5.37 -18.55
N TYR A 155 -6.55 4.62 -19.42
CA TYR A 155 -6.57 4.88 -20.87
C TYR A 155 -7.93 5.40 -21.33
N LEU A 156 -8.61 6.18 -20.48
CA LEU A 156 -9.80 6.91 -20.89
C LEU A 156 -9.45 7.77 -22.12
N PRO A 157 -10.13 7.59 -23.26
CA PRO A 157 -9.88 8.41 -24.43
C PRO A 157 -10.20 9.87 -24.07
N THR A 158 -9.21 10.75 -24.27
CA THR A 158 -9.32 12.20 -24.01
C THR A 158 -10.09 12.95 -25.09
N ASP A 159 -10.44 12.29 -26.18
CA ASP A 159 -11.06 12.89 -27.36
C ASP A 159 -12.45 12.26 -27.63
N VAL A 160 -13.49 12.87 -27.05
CA VAL A 160 -14.82 13.01 -27.67
C VAL A 160 -15.38 14.38 -27.32
#